data_AF-A0A183FP29-F1
#
_entry.id   AF-A0A183FP29-F1
#
_cell.length_a   1.000
_cell.length_b   1.000
_cell.length_c   1.000
_cell.angle_alpha   90.00
_cell.angle_beta   90.00
_cell.angle_gamma   90.00
#
_symmetry.space_group_name_H-M   'P 1'
#
loop_
_entity.id
_entity.type
_entity.pdbx_description
1 polymer ?
#
loop_
_entity_poly.entity_id
_entity_poly.type
_entity_poly.pdbx_seq_one_letter_code
_entity_poly.pdbx_strand_id
1 'polypeptide(L)'
;MEKQKAFQENINKKVLIDWVRVLGLPNPKKKKYDQVLEEFAKDILKYPMEKGNPFSWPTYAGEYGNHSAIRVRISYEFWKFFMREGRKVLYEYNREHGTTIIISREKTLSLQEQDRLGLYLRKKIKQEYAKCKKNPPDITMSKGALRIGSMEPMKPLVAAIRLDVDMSDWNGSKLEDMLTEKKQSAMEKGELAFGTLKLPGIELSKKLSQVDVPSTSCEAATRKRSNEDDEGKRPVKQLKK
;
A
#
# COMPACT_ATOMS: atom_id res chain seq x y z
N MET A 1 7.04 -21.36 -13.08
CA MET A 1 6.60 -19.94 -13.19
C MET A 1 7.15 -19.05 -12.07
N GLU A 2 7.23 -19.50 -10.81
CA GLU A 2 7.67 -18.63 -9.71
C GLU A 2 9.14 -18.21 -9.78
N LYS A 3 10.06 -19.11 -10.15
CA LYS A 3 11.47 -18.76 -10.38
C LYS A 3 11.64 -17.66 -11.44
N GLN A 4 10.83 -17.67 -12.50
CA GLN A 4 10.83 -16.63 -13.52
C GLN A 4 10.30 -15.30 -12.97
N LYS A 5 9.21 -15.33 -12.19
CA LYS A 5 8.67 -14.14 -11.50
C LYS A 5 9.70 -13.54 -10.54
N ALA A 6 10.36 -14.37 -9.73
CA ALA A 6 11.40 -13.94 -8.80
C ALA A 6 12.63 -13.35 -9.51
N PHE A 7 13.04 -13.96 -10.63
CA PHE A 7 14.11 -13.44 -11.46
C PHE A 7 13.74 -12.09 -12.09
N GLN A 8 12.56 -11.97 -12.69
CA GLN A 8 12.05 -10.73 -13.26
C GLN A 8 11.95 -9.63 -12.19
N GLU A 9 11.47 -9.96 -11.00
CA GLU A 9 11.39 -9.02 -9.88
C GLU A 9 12.78 -8.51 -9.45
N ASN A 10 13.79 -9.37 -9.46
CA ASN A 10 15.17 -8.97 -9.17
C ASN A 10 15.74 -8.05 -10.26
N ILE A 11 15.42 -8.31 -11.54
CA ILE A 11 15.77 -7.39 -12.64
C ILE A 11 15.06 -6.05 -12.41
N ASN A 12 13.74 -6.06 -12.18
CA ASN A 12 12.96 -4.84 -11.98
C ASN A 12 13.50 -4.00 -10.81
N LYS A 13 13.91 -4.62 -9.70
CA LYS A 13 14.54 -3.91 -8.57
C LYS A 13 15.85 -3.23 -8.96
N LYS A 14 16.68 -3.90 -9.76
CA LYS A 14 17.94 -3.33 -10.26
C LYS A 14 17.68 -2.19 -11.23
N VAL A 15 16.72 -2.35 -12.14
CA VAL A 15 16.36 -1.32 -13.11
C VAL A 15 15.77 -0.11 -12.41
N LEU A 16 14.79 -0.27 -11.52
CA LEU A 16 14.09 0.87 -10.90
C LEU A 16 14.92 1.63 -9.85
N ILE A 17 16.13 1.19 -9.51
CA ILE A 17 16.95 1.81 -8.46
C ILE A 17 17.31 3.27 -8.78
N ASP A 18 17.48 3.57 -10.07
CA ASP A 18 17.85 4.87 -10.60
C ASP A 18 16.66 5.56 -11.29
N TRP A 19 15.44 5.05 -11.14
CA TRP A 19 14.23 5.71 -11.62
C TRP A 19 13.50 6.42 -10.49
N VAL A 20 13.06 7.64 -10.79
CA VAL A 20 12.23 8.44 -9.88
C VAL A 20 11.01 9.00 -10.61
N ARG A 21 9.99 9.32 -9.83
CA ARG A 21 8.88 10.19 -10.23
C ARG A 21 9.07 11.56 -9.60
N VAL A 22 9.03 12.57 -10.43
CA VAL A 22 8.90 13.97 -10.02
C VAL A 22 7.41 14.32 -10.13
N LEU A 23 6.82 14.70 -9.01
CA LEU A 23 5.40 15.02 -8.87
C LEU A 23 5.24 16.48 -8.48
N GLY A 24 4.13 17.10 -8.90
CA GLY A 24 3.76 18.45 -8.47
C GLY A 24 4.65 19.56 -9.03
N LEU A 25 5.44 19.28 -10.07
CA LEU A 25 6.31 20.26 -10.72
C LEU A 25 5.51 21.13 -11.70
N PRO A 26 5.39 22.45 -11.49
CA PRO A 26 4.60 23.30 -12.37
C PRO A 26 5.22 23.44 -13.76
N ASN A 27 4.40 23.32 -14.81
CA ASN A 27 4.81 23.55 -16.20
C ASN A 27 3.80 24.40 -16.97
N PRO A 28 3.61 25.69 -16.60
CA PRO A 28 2.57 26.54 -17.18
C PRO A 28 2.77 26.78 -18.69
N LYS A 29 4.02 26.77 -19.15
CA LYS A 29 4.39 27.00 -20.55
C LYS A 29 4.39 25.72 -21.40
N LYS A 30 3.96 24.57 -20.84
CA LYS A 30 3.96 23.26 -21.52
C LYS A 30 5.30 22.95 -22.22
N LYS A 31 6.40 23.30 -21.56
CA LYS A 31 7.75 23.01 -22.05
C LYS A 31 7.97 21.49 -22.13
N LYS A 32 8.91 21.07 -22.97
CA LYS A 32 9.34 19.67 -23.05
C LYS A 32 9.95 19.24 -21.71
N TYR A 33 9.81 17.96 -21.37
CA TYR A 33 10.27 17.47 -20.08
C TYR A 33 11.76 17.68 -19.82
N ASP A 34 12.61 17.57 -20.84
CA ASP A 34 14.05 17.85 -20.69
C ASP A 34 14.31 19.27 -20.18
N GLN A 35 13.63 20.27 -20.76
CA GLN A 35 13.76 21.68 -20.35
C GLN A 35 13.22 21.92 -18.94
N VAL A 36 12.07 21.32 -18.62
CA VAL A 36 11.45 21.44 -17.29
C VAL A 36 12.36 20.84 -16.22
N LEU A 37 12.99 19.70 -16.51
CA LEU A 37 13.88 19.01 -15.58
C LEU A 37 15.24 19.70 -15.45
N GLU A 38 15.72 20.33 -16.51
CA GLU A 38 16.93 21.16 -16.46
C GLU A 38 16.72 22.40 -15.58
N GLU A 39 15.62 23.13 -15.78
CA GLU A 39 15.22 24.25 -14.91
C GLU A 39 15.01 23.79 -13.46
N PHE A 40 14.37 22.63 -13.27
CA PHE A 40 14.21 22.05 -11.94
C PHE A 40 15.55 21.73 -11.27
N ALA A 41 16.50 21.14 -11.99
CA ALA A 41 17.83 20.83 -11.44
C ALA A 41 18.60 22.11 -11.09
N LYS A 42 18.64 23.06 -12.03
CA LYS A 42 19.49 24.25 -11.94
C LYS A 42 18.89 25.33 -11.07
N ASP A 43 17.62 25.68 -11.30
CA ASP A 43 17.00 26.86 -10.71
C ASP A 43 16.36 26.55 -9.37
N ILE A 44 15.80 25.35 -9.19
CA ILE A 44 15.17 24.92 -7.95
C ILE A 44 16.16 24.19 -7.05
N LEU A 45 16.75 23.08 -7.54
CA LEU A 45 17.62 22.23 -6.70
C LEU A 45 19.05 22.76 -6.56
N LYS A 46 19.44 23.76 -7.35
CA LYS A 46 20.81 24.32 -7.38
C LYS A 46 21.88 23.26 -7.62
N TYR A 47 21.58 22.29 -8.48
CA TYR A 47 22.51 21.21 -8.81
C TYR A 47 23.70 21.77 -9.63
N PRO A 48 24.96 21.48 -9.22
CA PRO A 48 26.15 21.92 -9.96
C PRO A 48 26.26 21.18 -11.30
N MET A 49 26.11 21.90 -12.40
CA MET A 49 26.09 21.34 -13.76
C MET A 49 27.45 20.78 -14.19
N GLU A 50 28.55 21.14 -13.51
CA GLU A 50 29.87 20.56 -13.74
C GLU A 50 29.90 19.06 -13.40
N LYS A 51 28.95 18.57 -12.58
CA LYS A 51 28.79 17.15 -12.22
C LYS A 51 28.00 16.36 -13.26
N GLY A 52 27.78 16.91 -14.45
CA GLY A 52 27.11 16.26 -15.56
C GLY A 52 25.59 16.27 -15.48
N ASN A 53 24.93 15.50 -16.35
CA ASN A 53 23.47 15.55 -16.47
C ASN A 53 22.78 14.84 -15.28
N PRO A 54 21.85 15.50 -14.57
CA PRO A 54 21.16 14.90 -13.43
C PRO A 54 20.06 13.92 -13.84
N PHE A 55 19.45 14.16 -14.99
CA PHE A 55 18.23 13.51 -15.47
C PHE A 55 18.41 12.98 -16.89
N SER A 56 17.76 11.87 -17.20
CA SER A 56 17.72 11.25 -18.53
C SER A 56 16.43 10.47 -18.73
N TRP A 57 16.04 10.27 -19.99
CA TRP A 57 14.85 9.49 -20.37
C TRP A 57 13.55 9.95 -19.70
N PRO A 58 13.20 11.23 -19.75
CA PRO A 58 11.95 11.69 -19.16
C PRO A 58 10.75 11.15 -19.94
N THR A 59 9.76 10.68 -19.20
CA THR A 59 8.54 10.10 -19.73
C THR A 59 7.35 10.55 -18.90
N TYR A 60 6.18 10.65 -19.53
CA TYR A 60 4.94 10.94 -18.83
C TYR A 60 4.57 9.78 -17.89
N ALA A 61 4.15 10.09 -16.67
CA ALA A 61 3.85 9.12 -15.62
C ALA A 61 2.47 9.32 -14.96
N GLY A 62 1.55 10.01 -15.65
CA GLY A 62 0.23 10.35 -15.14
C GLY A 62 0.12 11.80 -14.68
N GLU A 63 -0.94 12.11 -13.95
CA GLU A 63 -1.19 13.44 -13.37
C GLU A 63 -1.10 13.36 -11.83
N TYR A 64 -0.64 14.45 -11.22
CA TYR A 64 -0.61 14.65 -9.77
C TYR A 64 -1.18 16.04 -9.45
N GLY A 65 -2.41 16.06 -8.92
CA GLY A 65 -3.16 17.30 -8.79
C GLY A 65 -3.43 17.90 -10.18
N ASN A 66 -2.93 19.11 -10.42
CA ASN A 66 -3.05 19.82 -11.69
C ASN A 66 -1.73 19.81 -12.51
N HIS A 67 -0.81 18.91 -12.18
CA HIS A 67 0.53 18.87 -12.78
C HIS A 67 0.87 17.46 -13.27
N SER A 68 1.47 17.38 -14.46
CA SER A 68 1.92 16.10 -15.00
C SER A 68 3.05 15.52 -14.14
N ALA A 69 2.91 14.24 -13.79
CA ALA A 69 3.95 13.46 -13.16
C ALA A 69 4.97 13.05 -14.21
N ILE A 70 6.26 13.23 -13.91
CA ILE A 70 7.36 12.90 -14.82
C ILE A 70 8.13 11.74 -14.23
N ARG A 71 8.22 10.62 -14.97
CA ARG A 71 9.12 9.52 -14.67
C ARG A 71 10.45 9.80 -15.37
N VAL A 72 11.55 9.69 -14.64
CA VAL A 72 12.87 10.03 -15.16
C VAL A 72 13.93 9.16 -14.50
N ARG A 73 14.99 8.86 -15.26
CA ARG A 73 16.20 8.19 -14.75
C ARG A 73 17.20 9.23 -14.24
N ILE A 74 17.71 9.02 -13.04
CA ILE A 74 18.66 9.93 -12.39
C ILE A 74 20.09 9.41 -12.42
N SER A 75 21.05 10.32 -12.42
CA SER A 75 22.46 9.96 -12.25
C SER A 75 22.81 9.70 -10.78
N TYR A 76 23.86 8.92 -10.55
CA TYR A 76 24.37 8.64 -9.20
C TYR A 76 24.85 9.91 -8.49
N GLU A 77 25.55 10.80 -9.21
CA GLU A 77 26.04 12.08 -8.67
C GLU A 77 24.88 12.99 -8.25
N PHE A 78 23.83 13.08 -9.08
CA PHE A 78 22.60 13.79 -8.70
C PHE A 78 21.96 13.18 -7.47
N TRP A 79 21.84 11.86 -7.40
CA TRP A 79 21.21 11.21 -6.25
C TRP A 79 21.98 11.48 -4.95
N LYS A 80 23.31 11.40 -5.00
CA LYS A 80 24.21 11.70 -3.88
C LYS A 80 24.06 13.15 -3.41
N PHE A 81 24.07 14.10 -4.35
CA PHE A 81 23.80 15.51 -4.09
C PHE A 81 22.43 15.71 -3.43
N PHE A 82 21.38 15.16 -4.04
CA PHE A 82 20.00 15.34 -3.58
C PHE A 82 19.81 14.84 -2.15
N MET A 83 20.39 13.68 -1.83
CA MET A 83 20.31 13.13 -0.48
C MET A 83 21.04 13.96 0.57
N ARG A 84 22.13 14.65 0.20
CA ARG A 84 22.95 15.46 1.11
C ARG A 84 22.35 16.84 1.36
N GLU A 85 21.98 17.54 0.29
CA GLU A 85 21.58 18.95 0.36
C GLU A 85 20.28 19.24 -0.43
N GLY A 86 20.09 18.61 -1.59
CA GLY A 86 18.94 18.91 -2.46
C GLY A 86 17.57 18.67 -1.81
N ARG A 87 17.44 17.73 -0.85
CA ARG A 87 16.20 17.53 -0.08
C ARG A 87 15.81 18.75 0.75
N LYS A 88 16.80 19.39 1.39
CA LYS A 88 16.58 20.60 2.19
C LYS A 88 16.22 21.78 1.30
N VAL A 89 16.95 21.95 0.19
CA VAL A 89 16.70 22.99 -0.81
C VAL A 89 15.28 22.86 -1.39
N LEU A 90 14.87 21.65 -1.77
CA LEU A 90 13.52 21.40 -2.29
C LEU A 90 12.43 21.70 -1.24
N TYR A 91 12.68 21.35 0.02
CA TYR A 91 11.76 21.65 1.11
C TYR A 91 11.60 23.16 1.33
N GLU A 92 12.69 23.91 1.33
CA GLU A 92 12.69 25.37 1.46
C GLU A 92 11.96 26.02 0.29
N TYR A 93 12.26 25.60 -0.94
CA TYR A 93 11.58 26.08 -2.13
C TYR A 93 10.06 25.84 -2.08
N ASN A 94 9.64 24.61 -1.73
CA ASN A 94 8.23 24.25 -1.57
C ASN A 94 7.53 25.16 -0.55
N ARG A 95 8.19 25.43 0.59
CA ARG A 95 7.66 26.29 1.65
C ARG A 95 7.53 27.74 1.20
N GLU A 96 8.53 28.28 0.50
CA GLU A 96 8.55 29.67 0.04
C GLU A 96 7.56 29.95 -1.09
N HIS A 97 7.38 29.00 -2.00
CA HIS A 97 6.56 29.18 -3.20
C HIS A 97 5.17 28.55 -3.09
N GLY A 98 4.83 27.96 -1.93
CA GLY A 98 3.56 27.26 -1.72
C GLY A 98 3.36 26.07 -2.65
N THR A 99 4.44 25.41 -3.08
CA THR A 99 4.39 24.25 -3.99
C THR A 99 4.54 22.93 -3.23
N THR A 100 4.18 21.83 -3.86
CA THR A 100 4.29 20.47 -3.29
C THR A 100 5.03 19.56 -4.27
N ILE A 101 6.25 19.95 -4.60
CA ILE A 101 7.11 19.16 -5.49
C ILE A 101 7.70 18.00 -4.70
N ILE A 102 7.56 16.79 -5.23
CA ILE A 102 8.02 15.55 -4.58
C ILE A 102 8.87 14.75 -5.57
N ILE A 103 10.07 14.33 -5.13
CA ILE A 103 10.85 13.30 -5.81
C ILE A 103 10.68 11.98 -5.05
N SER A 104 10.05 11.00 -5.68
CA SER A 104 9.88 9.66 -5.12
C SER A 104 10.60 8.63 -5.99
N ARG A 105 11.40 7.75 -5.38
CA ARG A 105 11.94 6.60 -6.12
C ARG A 105 10.83 5.68 -6.60
N GLU A 106 11.00 5.17 -7.80
CA GLU A 106 10.16 4.10 -8.30
C GLU A 106 10.43 2.81 -7.50
N LYS A 107 9.38 2.01 -7.37
CA LYS A 107 9.41 0.74 -6.65
C LYS A 107 8.68 -0.29 -7.50
N THR A 108 9.09 -1.55 -7.39
CA THR A 108 8.34 -2.65 -7.99
C THR A 108 6.95 -2.75 -7.37
N LEU A 109 6.00 -3.33 -8.10
CA LEU A 109 4.62 -3.52 -7.62
C LEU A 109 4.61 -4.23 -6.26
N SER A 110 5.41 -5.31 -6.13
CA SER A 110 5.53 -6.06 -4.87
C SER A 110 5.97 -5.17 -3.71
N LEU A 111 6.96 -4.30 -3.90
CA LEU A 111 7.41 -3.38 -2.84
C LEU A 111 6.36 -2.32 -2.52
N GLN A 112 5.69 -1.78 -3.54
CA GLN A 112 4.61 -0.81 -3.34
C GLN A 112 3.44 -1.41 -2.57
N GLU A 113 3.06 -2.65 -2.88
CA GLU A 113 1.98 -3.36 -2.18
C GLU A 113 2.33 -3.63 -0.72
N GLN A 114 3.58 -4.01 -0.41
CA GLN A 114 4.03 -4.15 0.98
C GLN A 114 3.91 -2.83 1.74
N ASP A 115 4.33 -1.70 1.15
CA ASP A 115 4.21 -0.39 1.77
C ASP A 115 2.74 0.00 2.01
N ARG A 116 1.88 -0.21 1.01
CA ARG A 116 0.43 0.04 1.12
C ARG A 116 -0.21 -0.84 2.19
N LEU A 117 0.17 -2.12 2.27
CA LEU A 117 -0.29 -3.04 3.30
C LEU A 117 0.15 -2.58 4.68
N GLY A 118 1.39 -2.12 4.85
CA GLY A 118 1.87 -1.59 6.12
C GLY A 118 1.09 -0.36 6.58
N LEU A 119 0.76 0.54 5.66
CA LEU A 119 -0.08 1.71 5.95
C LEU A 119 -1.52 1.30 6.29
N TYR A 120 -2.07 0.31 5.59
CA TYR A 120 -3.39 -0.24 5.88
C TYR A 120 -3.44 -0.85 7.29
N LEU A 121 -2.48 -1.70 7.64
CA LEU A 121 -2.39 -2.30 8.98
C LEU A 121 -2.30 -1.23 10.06
N ARG A 122 -1.45 -0.21 9.86
CA ARG A 122 -1.35 0.92 10.78
C ARG A 122 -2.69 1.63 10.98
N LYS A 123 -3.44 1.87 9.90
CA LYS A 123 -4.76 2.48 9.98
C LYS A 123 -5.74 1.58 10.73
N LYS A 124 -5.81 0.30 10.39
CA LYS A 124 -6.72 -0.68 11.00
C LYS A 124 -6.49 -0.82 12.50
N ILE A 125 -5.24 -1.01 12.92
CA ILE A 125 -4.88 -1.13 14.34
C ILE A 125 -5.31 0.13 15.09
N LYS A 126 -5.00 1.32 14.57
CA LYS A 126 -5.42 2.59 15.21
C LYS A 126 -6.93 2.72 15.33
N GLN A 127 -7.68 2.26 14.32
CA GLN A 127 -9.14 2.28 14.35
C GLN A 127 -9.70 1.34 15.43
N GLU A 128 -9.15 0.13 15.59
CA GLU A 128 -9.60 -0.79 16.65
C GLU A 128 -9.27 -0.26 18.05
N TYR A 129 -8.08 0.32 18.25
CA TYR A 129 -7.76 0.98 19.52
C TYR A 129 -8.71 2.15 19.83
N ALA A 130 -9.05 2.95 18.82
CA ALA A 130 -10.01 4.04 18.97
C ALA A 130 -11.41 3.55 19.35
N LYS A 131 -11.90 2.46 18.74
CA LYS A 131 -13.18 1.82 19.10
C LYS A 131 -13.18 1.33 20.55
N CYS A 132 -12.07 0.75 21.00
CA CYS A 132 -11.89 0.30 22.39
C CYS A 132 -11.55 1.43 23.38
N LYS A 133 -11.51 2.70 22.94
CA LYS A 133 -11.09 3.87 23.74
C LYS A 133 -9.74 3.69 24.44
N LYS A 134 -8.81 2.99 23.78
CA LYS A 134 -7.45 2.74 24.26
C LYS A 134 -6.44 3.51 23.42
N ASN A 135 -5.30 3.83 24.04
CA ASN A 135 -4.20 4.44 23.32
C ASN A 135 -3.48 3.39 22.48
N PRO A 136 -3.34 3.57 21.15
CA PRO A 136 -2.60 2.65 20.32
C PRO A 136 -1.10 2.73 20.66
N PRO A 137 -0.36 1.61 20.56
CA PRO A 137 1.10 1.64 20.59
C PRO A 137 1.62 2.49 19.43
N ASP A 138 2.87 2.96 19.53
CA ASP A 138 3.50 3.66 18.40
C ASP A 138 3.65 2.71 17.21
N ILE A 139 3.10 3.07 16.06
CA ILE A 139 3.15 2.25 14.85
C ILE A 139 3.84 3.04 13.77
N THR A 140 5.02 2.58 13.39
CA THR A 140 5.89 3.23 12.42
C THR A 140 6.28 2.28 11.29
N MET A 141 6.41 2.82 10.09
CA MET A 141 6.94 2.14 8.92
C MET A 141 8.35 2.68 8.67
N SER A 142 9.35 1.81 8.66
CA SER A 142 10.74 2.17 8.36
C SER A 142 11.37 1.13 7.46
N LYS A 143 11.99 1.58 6.36
CA LYS A 143 12.69 0.72 5.38
C LYS A 143 11.86 -0.49 4.90
N GLY A 144 10.54 -0.32 4.75
CA GLY A 144 9.63 -1.39 4.30
C GLY A 144 9.28 -2.43 5.39
N ALA A 145 9.62 -2.16 6.65
CA ALA A 145 9.21 -2.95 7.81
C ALA A 145 8.25 -2.15 8.70
N LEU A 146 7.28 -2.85 9.27
CA LEU A 146 6.31 -2.35 10.24
C LEU A 146 6.85 -2.62 11.64
N ARG A 147 6.94 -1.56 12.46
CA ARG A 147 7.27 -1.62 13.89
C ARG A 147 6.04 -1.23 14.70
N ILE A 148 5.72 -2.03 15.70
CA ILE A 148 4.59 -1.82 16.61
C ILE A 148 5.15 -1.77 18.03
N GLY A 149 5.20 -0.58 18.64
CA GLY A 149 5.78 -0.34 19.96
C GLY A 149 7.23 -0.81 20.06
N SER A 150 7.49 -1.64 21.07
CA SER A 150 8.81 -2.24 21.36
C SER A 150 9.09 -3.53 20.58
N MET A 151 8.18 -3.97 19.71
CA MET A 151 8.34 -5.22 18.97
C MET A 151 9.41 -5.14 17.88
N GLU A 152 9.95 -6.31 17.52
CA GLU A 152 10.87 -6.44 16.39
C GLU A 152 10.19 -6.01 15.07
N PRO A 153 10.84 -5.16 14.26
CA PRO A 153 10.32 -4.77 12.95
C PRO A 153 10.11 -5.98 12.04
N MET A 154 8.94 -6.08 11.44
CA MET A 154 8.60 -7.20 10.56
C MET A 154 8.01 -6.73 9.23
N LYS A 155 8.07 -7.60 8.21
CA LYS A 155 7.45 -7.28 6.92
C LYS A 155 5.92 -7.16 7.08
N PRO A 156 5.26 -6.19 6.43
CA PRO A 156 3.81 -5.99 6.52
C PRO A 156 2.99 -7.26 6.29
N LEU A 157 3.37 -8.07 5.29
CA LEU A 157 2.71 -9.36 5.06
C LEU A 157 2.80 -10.33 6.25
N VAL A 158 3.97 -10.39 6.90
CA VAL A 158 4.16 -11.25 8.08
C VAL A 158 3.35 -10.72 9.25
N ALA A 159 3.28 -9.39 9.42
CA ALA A 159 2.45 -8.76 10.43
C ALA A 159 0.96 -9.07 10.22
N ALA A 160 0.45 -8.96 8.99
CA ALA A 160 -0.94 -9.26 8.66
C ALA A 160 -1.34 -10.69 9.05
N ILE A 161 -0.47 -11.66 8.73
CA ILE A 161 -0.69 -13.07 9.07
C ILE A 161 -0.62 -13.27 10.59
N ARG A 162 0.46 -12.82 11.24
CA ARG A 162 0.63 -13.02 12.69
C ARG A 162 -0.48 -12.38 13.53
N LEU A 163 -1.01 -11.24 13.09
CA LEU A 163 -2.09 -10.50 13.76
C LEU A 163 -3.50 -11.02 13.41
N ASP A 164 -3.63 -11.89 12.42
CA ASP A 164 -4.91 -12.38 11.90
C ASP A 164 -5.89 -11.24 11.57
N VAL A 165 -5.43 -10.27 10.80
CA VAL A 165 -6.22 -9.06 10.50
C VAL A 165 -7.33 -9.38 9.51
N ASP A 166 -8.55 -8.93 9.79
CA ASP A 166 -9.63 -8.91 8.80
C ASP A 166 -9.30 -7.95 7.66
N MET A 167 -8.97 -8.52 6.49
CA MET A 167 -8.61 -7.84 5.26
C MET A 167 -9.80 -7.57 4.33
N SER A 168 -11.05 -7.69 4.78
CA SER A 168 -12.24 -7.54 3.90
C SER A 168 -12.37 -6.17 3.22
N ASP A 169 -11.83 -5.11 3.81
CA ASP A 169 -11.77 -3.74 3.27
C ASP A 169 -10.44 -3.42 2.56
N TRP A 170 -9.61 -4.42 2.28
CA TRP A 170 -8.36 -4.28 1.56
C TRP A 170 -8.55 -4.31 0.04
N ASN A 171 -8.12 -3.24 -0.63
CA ASN A 171 -8.24 -3.06 -2.09
C ASN A 171 -6.95 -3.43 -2.86
N GLY A 172 -6.11 -4.32 -2.32
CA GLY A 172 -4.90 -4.79 -3.01
C GLY A 172 -4.93 -6.30 -3.28
N SER A 173 -3.80 -6.85 -3.72
CA SER A 173 -3.66 -8.29 -3.94
C SER A 173 -3.94 -9.09 -2.66
N LYS A 174 -4.42 -10.32 -2.82
CA LYS A 174 -4.68 -11.22 -1.70
C LYS A 174 -3.37 -11.56 -1.00
N LEU A 175 -3.43 -11.88 0.30
CA LEU A 175 -2.23 -12.24 1.08
C LEU A 175 -1.51 -13.44 0.45
N GLU A 176 -2.24 -14.42 -0.09
CA GLU A 176 -1.73 -15.60 -0.78
C GLU A 176 -0.85 -15.24 -1.97
N ASP A 177 -1.27 -14.28 -2.78
CA ASP A 177 -0.53 -13.81 -3.97
C ASP A 177 0.75 -13.05 -3.60
N MET A 178 0.80 -12.52 -2.38
CA MET A 178 1.97 -11.78 -1.85
C MET A 178 2.98 -12.72 -1.17
N LEU A 179 2.61 -13.96 -0.88
CA LEU A 179 3.50 -14.95 -0.27
C LEU A 179 4.46 -15.52 -1.32
N THR A 180 5.73 -15.61 -0.94
CA THR A 180 6.73 -16.39 -1.68
C THR A 180 6.63 -17.86 -1.27
N GLU A 181 7.00 -18.80 -2.14
CA GLU A 181 7.13 -20.26 -1.87
C GLU A 181 7.74 -20.54 -0.48
N LYS A 182 8.86 -19.87 -0.14
CA LYS A 182 9.52 -20.03 1.17
C LYS A 182 8.62 -19.75 2.37
N LYS A 183 7.72 -18.77 2.25
CA LYS A 183 6.78 -18.39 3.30
C LYS A 183 5.53 -19.26 3.29
N GLN A 184 5.10 -19.74 2.12
CA GLN A 184 4.04 -20.74 2.00
C GLN A 184 4.49 -22.03 2.68
N SER A 185 5.69 -22.52 2.38
CA SER A 185 6.27 -23.68 3.07
C SER A 185 6.50 -23.44 4.57
N ALA A 186 6.79 -22.21 5.00
CA ALA A 186 6.86 -21.88 6.43
C ALA A 186 5.48 -21.89 7.12
N MET A 187 4.40 -21.56 6.39
CA MET A 187 3.04 -21.75 6.89
C MET A 187 2.67 -23.23 6.97
N GLU A 188 3.00 -24.01 5.94
CA GLU A 188 2.77 -25.47 5.92
C GLU A 188 3.54 -26.19 7.04
N LYS A 189 4.74 -25.71 7.38
CA LYS A 189 5.56 -26.21 8.49
C LYS A 189 5.13 -25.70 9.87
N GLY A 190 4.17 -24.77 9.95
CA GLY A 190 3.70 -24.17 11.20
C GLY A 190 4.63 -23.12 11.82
N GLU A 191 5.72 -22.72 11.15
CA GLU A 191 6.63 -21.65 11.59
C GLU A 191 5.99 -20.26 11.48
N LEU A 192 5.03 -20.10 10.57
CA LEU A 192 4.22 -18.90 10.40
C LEU A 192 2.74 -19.25 10.55
N ALA A 193 2.14 -18.89 11.69
CA ALA A 193 0.74 -19.17 11.96
C ALA A 193 -0.07 -17.90 12.21
N PHE A 194 -1.34 -17.95 11.82
CA PHE A 194 -2.32 -16.90 12.06
C PHE A 194 -2.55 -16.68 13.55
N GLY A 195 -2.69 -15.42 13.95
CA GLY A 195 -3.08 -15.04 15.33
C GLY A 195 -2.02 -15.32 16.41
N THR A 196 -0.79 -15.66 16.00
CA THR A 196 0.34 -15.86 16.91
C THR A 196 0.74 -14.58 17.64
N LEU A 197 0.40 -13.42 17.08
CA LEU A 197 0.60 -12.12 17.71
C LEU A 197 -0.72 -11.51 18.13
N LYS A 198 -0.86 -11.25 19.44
CA LYS A 198 -1.98 -10.51 20.00
C LYS A 198 -1.53 -9.13 20.44
N LEU A 199 -2.28 -8.11 20.06
CA LEU A 199 -2.07 -6.75 20.56
C LEU A 199 -2.90 -6.56 21.84
N PRO A 200 -2.35 -5.88 22.87
CA PRO A 200 -3.01 -5.76 24.15
C PRO A 200 -4.32 -4.97 24.01
N GLY A 201 -5.43 -5.65 24.30
CA GLY A 201 -6.71 -5.00 24.49
C GLY A 201 -7.50 -4.67 23.22
N ILE A 202 -7.14 -5.24 22.07
CA ILE A 202 -7.90 -5.21 20.82
C ILE A 202 -7.96 -6.60 20.17
N GLU A 203 -9.02 -6.89 19.43
CA GLU A 203 -9.12 -8.06 18.54
C GLU A 203 -9.18 -7.55 17.09
N LEU A 204 -8.31 -8.07 16.22
CA LEU A 204 -8.22 -7.67 14.82
C LEU A 204 -8.90 -8.65 13.86
N SER A 205 -9.23 -9.86 14.34
CA SER A 205 -9.92 -10.89 13.59
C SER A 205 -11.43 -10.71 13.72
N LYS A 206 -12.17 -11.11 12.67
CA LYS A 206 -13.61 -11.33 12.79
C LYS A 206 -13.83 -12.61 13.58
N LYS A 207 -14.45 -12.52 14.75
CA LYS A 207 -15.18 -13.67 15.28
C LYS A 207 -16.27 -13.99 14.27
N LEU A 208 -16.14 -15.10 13.55
CA LEU A 208 -17.29 -15.79 12.98
C LEU A 208 -18.21 -16.08 14.17
N SER A 209 -19.30 -15.34 14.27
CA SER A 209 -20.37 -15.62 15.21
C SER A 209 -20.80 -17.08 15.02
N GLN A 210 -20.52 -17.89 16.05
CA GLN A 210 -21.14 -19.15 16.45
C GLN A 210 -21.73 -20.02 15.31
N VAL A 211 -21.04 -21.10 14.99
CA VAL A 211 -21.72 -22.31 14.55
C VAL A 211 -22.47 -22.83 15.78
N ASP A 212 -23.80 -22.66 15.79
CA ASP A 212 -24.67 -23.35 16.73
C ASP A 212 -24.52 -24.85 16.51
N VAL A 213 -23.81 -25.51 17.43
CA VAL A 213 -23.80 -26.96 17.55
C VAL A 213 -25.15 -27.34 18.18
N PRO A 214 -26.02 -28.13 17.54
CA PRO A 214 -27.30 -28.48 18.12
C PRO A 214 -27.07 -29.48 19.25
N SER A 215 -27.11 -29.01 20.49
CA SER A 215 -27.20 -29.86 21.67
C SER A 215 -28.63 -30.35 21.83
N THR A 216 -28.78 -31.66 21.67
CA THR A 216 -29.99 -32.46 21.83
C THR A 216 -30.64 -32.29 23.21
N SER A 217 -31.98 -32.38 23.19
CA SER A 217 -32.94 -32.64 24.28
C SER A 217 -33.34 -31.47 25.18
N CYS A 218 -34.60 -31.03 25.03
CA CYS A 218 -35.66 -31.25 26.03
C CYS A 218 -37.03 -30.94 25.40
N GLU A 219 -38.02 -31.70 25.85
CA GLU A 219 -39.32 -31.94 25.23
C GLU A 219 -40.34 -30.80 25.38
N ALA A 220 -41.36 -30.92 24.51
CA ALA A 220 -42.76 -30.55 24.69
C ALA A 220 -43.15 -29.06 24.70
N ALA A 221 -43.82 -28.63 23.63
CA ALA A 221 -45.28 -28.43 23.66
C ALA A 221 -45.83 -27.73 22.38
N THR A 222 -46.61 -28.49 21.62
CA THR A 222 -47.99 -28.15 21.24
C THR A 222 -48.28 -27.13 20.11
N ARG A 223 -49.00 -27.66 19.08
CA ARG A 223 -50.09 -27.10 18.23
C ARG A 223 -49.80 -26.47 16.86
N LYS A 224 -50.17 -27.26 15.83
CA LYS A 224 -51.18 -27.00 14.76
C LYS A 224 -51.15 -25.62 14.06
N ARG A 225 -50.91 -25.58 12.74
CA ARG A 225 -51.92 -25.70 11.63
C ARG A 225 -51.37 -25.22 10.27
N SER A 226 -51.73 -25.97 9.20
CA SER A 226 -52.09 -25.60 7.80
C SER A 226 -51.15 -24.68 6.99
N ASN A 227 -50.54 -25.12 5.89
CA ASN A 227 -51.06 -25.45 4.54
C ASN A 227 -50.89 -24.27 3.54
N GLU A 228 -50.58 -24.66 2.31
CA GLU A 228 -50.77 -23.95 1.02
C GLU A 228 -49.58 -23.18 0.43
N ASP A 229 -49.00 -23.89 -0.54
CA ASP A 229 -48.37 -23.39 -1.75
C ASP A 229 -49.19 -22.26 -2.42
N ASP A 230 -48.52 -21.23 -2.90
CA ASP A 230 -48.99 -20.54 -4.11
C ASP A 230 -47.81 -20.01 -4.93
N GLU A 231 -47.75 -20.52 -6.16
CA GLU A 231 -46.80 -20.15 -7.20
C GLU A 231 -47.18 -18.80 -7.81
N GLY A 232 -46.16 -17.98 -8.05
CA GLY A 232 -45.95 -17.27 -9.31
C GLY A 232 -47.08 -16.42 -9.92
N LYS A 233 -46.84 -15.11 -10.00
CA LYS A 233 -47.05 -14.34 -11.24
C LYS A 233 -46.38 -12.97 -11.21
N ARG A 234 -45.39 -12.78 -12.09
CA ARG A 234 -44.89 -11.46 -12.51
C ARG A 234 -45.79 -10.94 -13.64
N PRO A 235 -46.22 -9.67 -13.64
CA PRO A 235 -46.70 -9.04 -14.86
C PRO A 235 -45.61 -8.16 -15.48
N VAL A 236 -45.34 -8.45 -16.76
CA VAL A 236 -44.63 -7.62 -17.72
C VAL A 236 -45.48 -6.37 -18.00
N LYS A 237 -44.89 -5.17 -17.89
CA LYS A 237 -45.49 -3.94 -18.44
C LYS A 237 -44.79 -3.54 -19.72
N GLN A 238 -45.59 -3.53 -20.78
CA GLN A 238 -45.26 -3.01 -22.11
C GLN A 238 -45.16 -1.49 -22.08
N LEU A 239 -44.15 -0.94 -22.76
CA LEU A 239 -44.11 0.46 -23.18
C LEU A 239 -45.03 0.66 -24.39
N LYS A 240 -45.85 1.72 -24.35
CA LYS A 240 -46.44 2.34 -25.55
C LYS A 240 -45.96 3.78 -25.67
N LYS A 241 -45.56 4.07 -26.91
CA LYS A 241 -45.21 5.31 -27.61
C LYS A 241 -45.42 6.63 -26.89
#